data_AF-A0A7Y2GBM3-F1
#
_entry.id   AF-A0A7Y2GBM3-F1
#
_cell.length_a   1.000
_cell.length_b   1.000
_cell.length_c   1.000
_cell.angle_alpha   90.00
_cell.angle_beta   90.00
_cell.angle_gamma   90.00
#
_symmetry.space_group_name_H-M   'P 1'
#
loop_
_entity.id
_entity.type
_entity.pdbx_description
1 polymer ?
#
loop_
_entity_poly.entity_id
_entity_poly.type
_entity_poly.pdbx_seq_one_letter_code
_entity_poly.pdbx_strand_id
1 'polypeptide(L)'
;MVEIYIDNDVMQVAELHRPLLDRYPAAGTIREILETQARTLLVGHHERDHRVCVQLKNWHPQLVGRPAAEILQADIGLADMRLAVAREHGFDSWHEVTAGDFRLDKPFEHAATAVVTGDTLTLELLLKDRSLIHRRSRYGHRATLLHYVAANGVETWRQTVPSNAADIARTLIAAGARPDAKGRFYGDDVTTEDLVTTSAHPAAAGVAGLILEALRSANA
;
A
#
# COMPACT_ATOMS: atom_id res chain seq x y z
N MET A 1 12.11 -18.29 -9.96
CA MET A 1 12.18 -16.88 -9.52
C MET A 1 10.87 -16.25 -9.97
N VAL A 2 10.12 -15.63 -9.05
CA VAL A 2 8.85 -14.97 -9.40
C VAL A 2 9.18 -13.68 -10.13
N GLU A 3 8.55 -13.43 -11.26
CA GLU A 3 8.67 -12.16 -11.98
C GLU A 3 7.78 -11.12 -11.28
N ILE A 4 8.28 -9.90 -11.09
CA ILE A 4 7.55 -8.84 -10.40
C ILE A 4 7.45 -7.63 -11.31
N TYR A 5 6.22 -7.26 -11.66
CA TYR A 5 5.93 -6.00 -12.32
C TYR A 5 5.93 -4.87 -11.28
N ILE A 6 6.63 -3.77 -11.62
CA ILE A 6 6.66 -2.55 -10.81
C ILE A 6 6.52 -1.37 -11.77
N ASP A 7 5.50 -0.54 -11.55
CA ASP A 7 5.32 0.68 -12.33
C ASP A 7 6.40 1.72 -12.00
N ASN A 8 6.73 2.60 -12.95
CA ASN A 8 7.76 3.61 -12.77
C ASN A 8 7.45 4.61 -11.62
N ASP A 9 6.19 4.95 -11.39
CA ASP A 9 5.80 5.80 -10.26
C ASP A 9 6.03 5.07 -8.93
N VAL A 10 5.72 3.77 -8.88
CA VAL A 10 5.97 2.93 -7.70
C VAL A 10 7.46 2.81 -7.40
N MET A 11 8.29 2.59 -8.43
CA MET A 11 9.75 2.56 -8.29
C MET A 11 10.29 3.88 -7.73
N GLN A 12 9.86 5.02 -8.27
CA GLN A 12 10.30 6.34 -7.81
C GLN A 12 9.98 6.59 -6.32
N VAL A 13 8.78 6.19 -5.87
CA VAL A 13 8.41 6.32 -4.46
C VAL A 13 9.25 5.39 -3.57
N ALA A 14 9.47 4.14 -4.01
CA ALA A 14 10.33 3.21 -3.28
C ALA A 14 11.78 3.72 -3.17
N GLU A 15 12.30 4.35 -4.22
CA GLU A 15 13.63 4.97 -4.22
C GLU A 15 13.72 6.18 -3.31
N LEU A 16 12.73 7.07 -3.36
CA LEU A 16 12.66 8.26 -2.53
C LEU A 16 12.69 7.90 -1.03
N HIS A 17 11.98 6.85 -0.64
CA HIS A 17 11.88 6.41 0.76
C HIS A 17 12.85 5.28 1.12
N ARG A 18 13.81 4.91 0.26
CA ARG A 18 14.72 3.78 0.47
C ARG A 18 15.37 3.74 1.87
N PRO A 19 15.91 4.85 2.44
CA PRO A 19 16.48 4.82 3.78
C PRO A 19 15.50 4.46 4.91
N LEU A 20 14.20 4.71 4.71
CA LEU A 20 13.14 4.27 5.61
C LEU A 20 12.79 2.80 5.34
N LEU A 21 12.63 2.43 4.07
CA LEU A 21 12.19 1.09 3.65
C LEU A 21 13.23 -0.01 3.90
N ASP A 22 14.52 0.28 3.80
CA ASP A 22 15.60 -0.68 4.09
C ASP A 22 15.57 -1.20 5.54
N ARG A 23 14.91 -0.46 6.44
CA ARG A 23 14.73 -0.83 7.84
C ARG A 23 13.33 -1.34 8.14
N TYR A 24 12.42 -1.33 7.16
CA TYR A 24 11.02 -1.68 7.35
C TYR A 24 10.81 -3.21 7.35
N PRO A 25 9.96 -3.78 8.24
CA PRO A 25 9.28 -3.13 9.36
C PRO A 25 10.17 -3.07 10.61
N ALA A 26 10.70 -1.87 10.93
CA ALA A 26 11.44 -1.64 12.17
C ALA A 26 10.49 -1.61 13.39
N ALA A 27 11.06 -1.64 14.60
CA ALA A 27 10.29 -1.23 15.78
C ALA A 27 9.94 0.26 15.67
N GLY A 28 8.66 0.60 15.84
CA GLY A 28 8.19 1.98 15.78
C GLY A 28 6.67 2.07 15.72
N THR A 29 6.18 3.29 15.79
CA THR A 29 4.77 3.66 15.57
C THR A 29 4.56 4.08 14.12
N ILE A 30 3.33 3.91 13.63
CA ILE A 30 2.91 4.42 12.32
C ILE A 30 3.14 5.93 12.23
N ARG A 31 2.92 6.66 13.33
CA ARG A 31 3.22 8.09 13.41
C ARG A 31 4.67 8.41 13.06
N GLU A 32 5.64 7.70 13.62
CA GLU A 32 7.07 7.93 13.34
C GLU A 32 7.43 7.63 11.88
N ILE A 33 6.83 6.59 11.31
CA ILE A 33 7.01 6.21 9.90
C ILE A 33 6.46 7.31 8.99
N LEU A 34 5.22 7.74 9.21
CA LEU A 34 4.59 8.78 8.39
C LEU A 34 5.24 10.15 8.57
N GLU A 35 5.69 10.47 9.79
CA GLU A 35 6.46 11.70 10.04
C GLU A 35 7.79 11.68 9.27
N THR A 36 8.45 10.53 9.19
CA THR A 36 9.67 10.37 8.38
C THR A 36 9.37 10.57 6.90
N GLN A 37 8.32 9.92 6.37
CA GLN A 37 7.90 10.10 4.98
C GLN A 37 7.56 11.56 4.66
N ALA A 38 6.80 12.24 5.53
CA ALA A 38 6.43 13.65 5.34
C ALA A 38 7.65 14.57 5.29
N ARG A 39 8.68 14.30 6.10
CA ARG A 39 9.95 15.05 6.07
C ARG A 39 10.74 14.76 4.80
N THR A 40 10.77 13.51 4.34
CA THR A 40 11.37 13.15 3.05
C THR A 40 10.69 13.90 1.90
N LEU A 41 9.36 13.96 1.89
CA LEU A 41 8.62 14.74 0.88
C LEU A 41 8.96 16.23 0.93
N LEU A 42 9.06 16.82 2.14
CA LEU A 42 9.41 18.23 2.29
C LEU A 42 10.81 18.54 1.76
N VAL A 43 11.80 17.72 2.12
CA VAL A 43 13.18 17.87 1.64
C VAL A 43 13.23 17.73 0.13
N GLY A 44 12.61 16.68 -0.42
CA GLY A 44 12.59 16.47 -1.87
C GLY A 44 11.86 17.59 -2.63
N HIS A 45 10.78 18.14 -2.07
CA HIS A 45 10.10 19.29 -2.66
C HIS A 45 11.01 20.54 -2.71
N HIS A 46 11.71 20.84 -1.61
CA HIS A 46 12.68 21.93 -1.57
C HIS A 46 13.84 21.74 -2.58
N GLU A 47 14.30 20.50 -2.73
CA GLU A 47 15.37 20.13 -3.68
C GLU A 47 14.88 19.98 -5.13
N ARG A 48 13.58 20.19 -5.38
CA ARG A 48 12.93 20.00 -6.69
C ARG A 48 13.08 18.56 -7.23
N ASP A 49 13.15 17.58 -6.34
CA ASP A 49 13.14 16.17 -6.69
C ASP A 49 11.76 15.78 -7.22
N HIS A 50 11.69 15.47 -8.51
CA HIS A 50 10.45 15.09 -9.18
C HIS A 50 9.74 13.87 -8.57
N ARG A 51 10.46 12.99 -7.87
CA ARG A 51 9.89 11.76 -7.28
C ARG A 51 8.81 12.07 -6.23
N VAL A 52 8.90 13.20 -5.52
CA VAL A 52 7.87 13.62 -4.55
C VAL A 52 6.51 13.87 -5.20
N CYS A 53 6.50 14.18 -6.51
CA CYS A 53 5.28 14.50 -7.23
C CYS A 53 4.32 13.31 -7.30
N VAL A 54 4.82 12.07 -7.24
CA VAL A 54 3.96 10.87 -7.30
C VAL A 54 3.00 10.84 -6.11
N GLN A 55 3.47 11.03 -4.89
CA GLN A 55 2.59 11.03 -3.73
C GLN A 55 1.74 12.31 -3.66
N LEU A 56 2.32 13.47 -3.98
CA LEU A 56 1.61 14.75 -3.92
C LEU A 56 0.46 14.82 -4.95
N LYS A 57 0.68 14.38 -6.19
CA LYS A 57 -0.35 14.40 -7.25
C LYS A 57 -1.49 13.43 -6.98
N ASN A 58 -1.29 12.42 -6.13
CA ASN A 58 -2.30 11.41 -5.83
C ASN A 58 -3.06 11.73 -4.54
N TRP A 59 -2.41 12.33 -3.54
CA TRP A 59 -2.94 12.38 -2.18
C TRP A 59 -3.11 13.78 -1.59
N HIS A 60 -2.43 14.80 -2.12
CA HIS A 60 -2.59 16.16 -1.64
C HIS A 60 -3.86 16.81 -2.22
N PRO A 61 -4.85 17.24 -1.41
CA PRO A 61 -6.18 17.63 -1.89
C PRO A 61 -6.20 18.72 -2.97
N GLN A 62 -5.29 19.70 -2.89
CA GLN A 62 -5.23 20.80 -3.85
C GLN A 62 -4.32 20.52 -5.05
N LEU A 63 -3.54 19.44 -5.00
CA LEU A 63 -2.56 19.09 -6.03
C LEU A 63 -2.94 17.84 -6.81
N VAL A 64 -4.10 17.23 -6.51
CA VAL A 64 -4.56 16.02 -7.20
C VAL A 64 -4.58 16.25 -8.71
N GLY A 65 -3.89 15.38 -9.46
CA GLY A 65 -3.82 15.43 -10.91
C GLY A 65 -3.01 16.59 -11.52
N ARG A 66 -2.40 17.46 -10.70
CA ARG A 66 -1.56 18.56 -11.20
C ARG A 66 -0.30 18.06 -11.89
N PRO A 67 0.22 18.76 -12.91
CA PRO A 67 1.53 18.47 -13.50
C PRO A 67 2.66 18.64 -12.48
N ALA A 68 3.75 17.88 -12.64
CA ALA A 68 4.91 17.94 -11.75
C ALA A 68 5.49 19.36 -11.63
N ALA A 69 5.52 20.13 -12.73
CA ALA A 69 6.01 21.51 -12.70
C ALA A 69 5.21 22.43 -11.76
N GLU A 70 3.88 22.27 -11.72
CA GLU A 70 3.01 23.03 -10.82
C GLU A 70 3.20 22.57 -9.36
N ILE A 71 3.30 21.26 -9.14
CA ILE A 71 3.52 20.67 -7.80
C ILE A 71 4.83 21.18 -7.19
N LEU A 72 5.92 21.15 -7.96
CA LEU A 72 7.23 21.58 -7.50
C LEU A 72 7.29 23.09 -7.23
N GLN A 73 6.40 23.90 -7.83
CA GLN A 73 6.33 25.35 -7.62
C GLN A 73 5.32 25.76 -6.53
N ALA A 74 4.47 24.84 -6.07
CA ALA A 74 3.47 25.14 -5.05
C ALA A 74 4.13 25.59 -3.73
N ASP A 75 3.52 26.58 -3.08
CA ASP A 75 3.89 27.01 -1.73
C ASP A 75 3.22 26.08 -0.70
N ILE A 76 3.90 24.99 -0.39
CA ILE A 76 3.43 23.94 0.53
C ILE A 76 4.50 23.62 1.56
N GLY A 77 4.07 23.27 2.77
CA GLY A 77 4.95 23.03 3.91
C GLY A 77 4.79 21.64 4.52
N LEU A 78 5.39 21.43 5.69
CA LEU A 78 5.35 20.14 6.39
C LEU A 78 3.92 19.66 6.71
N ALA A 79 3.00 20.58 6.96
CA ALA A 79 1.59 20.25 7.23
C ALA A 79 0.93 19.59 6.01
N ASP A 80 1.22 20.09 4.81
CA ASP A 80 0.73 19.54 3.54
C ASP A 80 1.31 18.14 3.28
N MET A 81 2.61 17.96 3.56
CA MET A 81 3.27 16.66 3.43
C MET A 81 2.66 15.62 4.39
N ARG A 82 2.42 16.02 5.64
CA ARG A 82 1.75 15.19 6.65
C ARG A 82 0.35 14.80 6.23
N LEU A 83 -0.41 15.73 5.65
CA LEU A 83 -1.75 15.46 5.14
C LEU A 83 -1.70 14.47 3.98
N ALA A 84 -0.79 14.65 3.01
CA ALA A 84 -0.65 13.75 1.86
C ALA A 84 -0.31 12.32 2.29
N VAL A 85 0.69 12.13 3.16
CA VAL A 85 1.06 10.77 3.63
C VAL A 85 -0.01 10.14 4.52
N ALA A 86 -0.74 10.93 5.32
CA ALA A 86 -1.87 10.41 6.10
C ALA A 86 -2.95 9.83 5.18
N ARG A 87 -3.32 10.58 4.14
CA ARG A 87 -4.34 10.20 3.17
C ARG A 87 -3.94 8.98 2.34
N GLU A 88 -2.67 8.90 1.92
CA GLU A 88 -2.14 7.71 1.25
C GLU A 88 -2.34 6.44 2.07
N HIS A 89 -2.17 6.53 3.38
CA HIS A 89 -2.30 5.40 4.29
C HIS A 89 -3.73 5.24 4.84
N GLY A 90 -4.71 5.90 4.21
CA GLY A 90 -6.14 5.79 4.51
C GLY A 90 -6.60 6.48 5.79
N PHE A 91 -5.82 7.40 6.35
CA PHE A 91 -6.26 8.29 7.41
C PHE A 91 -6.92 9.55 6.83
N ASP A 92 -7.96 10.05 7.47
CA ASP A 92 -8.69 11.24 7.00
C ASP A 92 -7.89 12.52 7.25
N SER A 93 -7.02 12.52 8.27
CA SER A 93 -6.21 13.68 8.65
C SER A 93 -4.93 13.29 9.41
N TRP A 94 -3.99 14.23 9.51
CA TRP A 94 -2.83 14.08 10.39
C TRP A 94 -3.22 13.97 11.87
N HIS A 95 -4.33 14.61 12.28
CA HIS A 95 -4.81 14.53 13.65
C HIS A 95 -5.11 13.08 14.06
N GLU A 96 -5.77 12.32 13.18
CA GLU A 96 -6.08 10.90 13.39
C GLU A 96 -4.81 10.07 13.64
N VAL A 97 -3.77 10.29 12.83
CA VAL A 97 -2.45 9.65 13.01
C VAL A 97 -1.86 9.95 14.39
N THR A 98 -1.98 11.20 14.86
CA THR A 98 -1.40 11.61 16.16
C THR A 98 -2.24 11.24 17.37
N ALA A 99 -3.55 11.08 17.20
CA ALA A 99 -4.48 10.74 18.27
C ALA A 99 -4.47 9.24 18.60
N GLY A 100 -4.12 8.39 17.62
CA GLY A 100 -4.01 6.95 17.81
C GLY A 100 -2.62 6.49 18.27
N ASP A 101 -2.58 5.48 19.13
CA ASP A 101 -1.36 4.70 19.42
C ASP A 101 -1.26 3.52 18.44
N PHE A 102 -0.97 3.84 17.18
CA PHE A 102 -0.85 2.86 16.11
C PHE A 102 0.58 2.30 16.07
N ARG A 103 0.77 1.14 16.69
CA ARG A 103 2.01 0.34 16.54
C ARG A 103 1.89 -0.60 15.35
N LEU A 104 2.99 -0.79 14.62
CA LEU A 104 3.03 -1.78 13.54
C LEU A 104 2.81 -3.20 14.09
N ASP A 105 2.03 -3.99 13.36
CA ASP A 105 1.94 -5.44 13.56
C ASP A 105 3.00 -6.11 12.69
N LYS A 106 4.19 -6.35 13.24
CA LYS A 106 5.33 -6.89 12.47
C LYS A 106 5.01 -8.20 11.73
N PRO A 107 4.35 -9.20 12.33
CA PRO A 107 3.87 -10.37 11.60
C PRO A 107 3.00 -10.02 10.38
N PHE A 108 2.04 -9.10 10.54
CA PHE A 108 1.21 -8.65 9.42
C PHE A 108 2.02 -7.95 8.34
N GLU A 109 2.93 -7.05 8.71
CA GLU A 109 3.78 -6.32 7.77
C GLU A 109 4.70 -7.23 6.96
N HIS A 110 5.22 -8.29 7.60
CA HIS A 110 6.04 -9.30 6.94
C HIS A 110 5.20 -10.14 5.96
N ALA A 111 4.00 -10.54 6.35
CA ALA A 111 3.09 -11.25 5.46
C ALA A 111 2.64 -10.39 4.27
N ALA A 112 2.36 -9.10 4.49
CA ALA A 112 2.04 -8.15 3.42
C ALA A 112 3.22 -8.02 2.44
N THR A 113 4.47 -8.01 2.93
CA THR A 113 5.66 -8.04 2.06
C THR A 113 5.70 -9.33 1.24
N ALA A 114 5.52 -10.49 1.87
CA ALA A 114 5.50 -11.78 1.17
C ALA A 114 4.40 -11.85 0.10
N VAL A 115 3.23 -11.24 0.33
CA VAL A 115 2.15 -11.13 -0.65
C VAL A 115 2.60 -10.33 -1.88
N VAL A 116 3.12 -9.12 -1.69
CA VAL A 116 3.43 -8.22 -2.81
C VAL A 116 4.73 -8.57 -3.55
N THR A 117 5.60 -9.40 -2.94
CA THR A 117 6.79 -9.96 -3.58
C THR A 117 6.57 -11.37 -4.14
N GLY A 118 5.42 -11.99 -3.90
CA GLY A 118 5.12 -13.35 -4.34
C GLY A 118 5.91 -14.45 -3.61
N ASP A 119 6.43 -14.16 -2.41
CA ASP A 119 7.16 -15.14 -1.58
C ASP A 119 6.19 -16.11 -0.89
N THR A 120 5.78 -17.13 -1.65
CA THR A 120 4.86 -18.17 -1.19
C THR A 120 5.41 -18.94 0.01
N LEU A 121 6.72 -19.22 0.06
CA LEU A 121 7.32 -20.01 1.12
C LEU A 121 7.24 -19.28 2.47
N THR A 122 7.62 -18.01 2.49
CA THR A 122 7.52 -17.17 3.69
C THR A 122 6.06 -16.97 4.08
N LEU A 123 5.18 -16.74 3.11
CA LEU A 123 3.75 -16.57 3.38
C LEU A 123 3.14 -17.80 4.05
N GLU A 124 3.38 -19.00 3.51
CA GLU A 124 2.90 -20.26 4.09
C GLU A 124 3.43 -20.51 5.50
N LEU A 125 4.70 -20.17 5.75
CA LEU A 125 5.30 -20.29 7.07
C LEU A 125 4.62 -19.36 8.09
N LEU A 126 4.37 -18.11 7.72
CA LEU A 126 3.71 -17.11 8.57
C LEU A 126 2.25 -17.49 8.85
N LEU A 127 1.54 -18.03 7.86
CA LEU A 127 0.14 -18.47 7.98
C LEU A 127 -0.07 -19.72 8.86
N LYS A 128 1.00 -20.33 9.37
CA LYS A 128 0.89 -21.33 10.45
C LYS A 128 0.26 -20.74 11.71
N ASP A 129 0.49 -19.45 11.99
CA ASP A 129 -0.33 -18.69 12.94
C ASP A 129 -1.68 -18.37 12.28
N ARG A 130 -2.69 -19.18 12.60
CA ARG A 130 -4.05 -19.03 12.06
C ARG A 130 -4.71 -17.70 12.42
N SER A 131 -4.24 -16.98 13.44
CA SER A 131 -4.78 -15.66 13.75
C SER A 131 -4.41 -14.61 12.69
N LEU A 132 -3.29 -14.81 11.99
CA LEU A 132 -2.70 -13.82 11.10
C LEU A 132 -3.61 -13.46 9.92
N ILE A 133 -4.30 -14.45 9.34
CA ILE A 133 -5.17 -14.27 8.18
C ILE A 133 -6.38 -13.36 8.46
N HIS A 134 -6.77 -13.24 9.72
CA HIS A 134 -7.89 -12.41 10.16
C HIS A 134 -7.46 -11.02 10.65
N ARG A 135 -6.14 -10.76 10.74
CA ARG A 135 -5.61 -9.45 11.10
C ARG A 135 -5.78 -8.46 9.95
N ARG A 136 -5.69 -7.19 10.31
CA ARG A 136 -5.78 -6.06 9.38
C ARG A 136 -4.63 -5.12 9.62
N SER A 137 -4.23 -4.44 8.56
CA SER A 137 -3.28 -3.33 8.61
C SER A 137 -3.65 -2.35 9.72
N ARG A 138 -2.62 -1.86 10.40
CA ARG A 138 -2.74 -0.87 11.48
C ARG A 138 -2.83 0.56 10.92
N TYR A 139 -2.60 0.76 9.62
CA TYR A 139 -2.88 2.01 8.92
C TYR A 139 -4.39 2.25 8.77
N GLY A 140 -4.77 3.49 8.40
CA GLY A 140 -6.16 3.95 8.31
C GLY A 140 -7.00 3.18 7.29
N HIS A 141 -6.39 2.63 6.24
CA HIS A 141 -7.11 1.84 5.24
C HIS A 141 -7.58 0.44 5.74
N ARG A 142 -7.01 -0.07 6.85
CA ARG A 142 -7.43 -1.33 7.51
C ARG A 142 -7.48 -2.56 6.57
N ALA A 143 -6.61 -2.59 5.56
CA ALA A 143 -6.54 -3.70 4.59
C ALA A 143 -6.35 -5.06 5.28
N THR A 144 -6.98 -6.11 4.73
CA THR A 144 -6.59 -7.50 5.01
C THR A 144 -5.40 -7.89 4.11
N LEU A 145 -4.74 -9.02 4.38
CA LEU A 145 -3.69 -9.54 3.49
C LEU A 145 -4.19 -9.73 2.05
N LEU A 146 -5.47 -10.11 1.86
CA LEU A 146 -6.03 -10.32 0.53
C LEU A 146 -6.17 -9.03 -0.28
N HIS A 147 -6.36 -7.86 0.36
CA HIS A 147 -6.41 -6.58 -0.37
C HIS A 147 -5.06 -6.22 -1.01
N TYR A 148 -3.94 -6.64 -0.41
CA TYR A 148 -2.61 -6.36 -0.96
C TYR A 148 -2.37 -7.01 -2.33
N VAL A 149 -3.10 -8.07 -2.67
CA VAL A 149 -3.04 -8.69 -4.02
C VAL A 149 -3.49 -7.72 -5.12
N ALA A 150 -4.35 -6.74 -4.79
CA ALA A 150 -4.86 -5.79 -5.77
C ALA A 150 -3.82 -4.76 -6.22
N ALA A 151 -2.71 -4.60 -5.47
CA ALA A 151 -1.71 -3.56 -5.69
C ALA A 151 -2.38 -2.19 -5.94
N ASN A 152 -3.36 -1.82 -5.12
CA ASN A 152 -4.20 -0.64 -5.29
C ASN A 152 -4.75 -0.20 -3.93
N GLY A 153 -4.77 1.10 -3.65
CA GLY A 153 -5.25 1.66 -2.38
C GLY A 153 -4.39 1.35 -1.15
N VAL A 154 -3.28 0.63 -1.31
CA VAL A 154 -2.26 0.40 -0.27
C VAL A 154 -1.09 1.37 -0.46
N GLU A 155 -0.09 1.30 0.41
CA GLU A 155 1.10 2.14 0.36
C GLU A 155 1.73 2.10 -1.03
N THR A 156 2.04 3.25 -1.64
CA THR A 156 2.41 3.31 -3.07
C THR A 156 3.60 2.41 -3.37
N TRP A 157 4.60 2.36 -2.48
CA TRP A 157 5.79 1.51 -2.62
C TRP A 157 5.51 0.00 -2.53
N ARG A 158 4.33 -0.42 -2.03
CA ARG A 158 3.88 -1.81 -1.99
C ARG A 158 2.99 -2.20 -3.18
N GLN A 159 2.68 -1.29 -4.10
CA GLN A 159 1.85 -1.59 -5.28
C GLN A 159 2.66 -2.32 -6.38
N THR A 160 3.33 -3.40 -5.98
CA THR A 160 4.07 -4.31 -6.86
C THR A 160 3.22 -5.54 -7.17
N VAL A 161 3.39 -6.10 -8.36
CA VAL A 161 2.55 -7.22 -8.82
C VAL A 161 3.42 -8.42 -9.17
N PRO A 162 3.47 -9.44 -8.32
CA PRO A 162 4.17 -10.68 -8.65
C PRO A 162 3.35 -11.50 -9.66
N SER A 163 4.02 -12.21 -10.56
CA SER A 163 3.37 -13.01 -11.61
C SER A 163 2.53 -14.16 -11.06
N ASN A 164 2.78 -14.58 -9.81
CA ASN A 164 1.99 -15.57 -9.07
C ASN A 164 0.90 -14.96 -8.16
N ALA A 165 0.52 -13.69 -8.34
CA ALA A 165 -0.47 -13.01 -7.48
C ALA A 165 -1.80 -13.76 -7.34
N ALA A 166 -2.27 -14.44 -8.40
CA ALA A 166 -3.48 -15.27 -8.36
C ALA A 166 -3.32 -16.49 -7.44
N ASP A 167 -2.13 -17.09 -7.38
CA ASP A 167 -1.86 -18.21 -6.48
C ASP A 167 -1.73 -17.74 -5.03
N ILE A 168 -1.13 -16.57 -4.81
CA ILE A 168 -1.13 -15.91 -3.51
C ILE A 168 -2.57 -15.67 -3.01
N ALA A 169 -3.47 -15.17 -3.87
CA ALA A 169 -4.88 -15.01 -3.52
C ALA A 169 -5.52 -16.35 -3.10
N ARG A 170 -5.30 -17.42 -3.89
CA ARG A 170 -5.79 -18.76 -3.57
C ARG A 170 -5.26 -19.27 -2.23
N THR A 171 -3.97 -19.08 -1.95
CA THR A 171 -3.35 -19.46 -0.67
C THR A 171 -3.98 -18.72 0.50
N LEU A 172 -4.20 -17.41 0.38
CA LEU A 172 -4.84 -16.61 1.42
C LEU A 172 -6.29 -17.04 1.67
N ILE A 173 -7.06 -17.28 0.60
CA ILE A 173 -8.43 -17.77 0.68
C ILE A 173 -8.49 -19.15 1.34
N ALA A 174 -7.63 -20.08 0.92
CA ALA A 174 -7.52 -21.41 1.53
C ALA A 174 -7.12 -21.36 3.01
N ALA A 175 -6.37 -20.31 3.41
CA ALA A 175 -6.03 -20.06 4.80
C ALA A 175 -7.16 -19.41 5.61
N GLY A 176 -8.26 -18.98 4.98
CA GLY A 176 -9.44 -18.39 5.64
C GLY A 176 -9.65 -16.90 5.39
N ALA A 177 -8.95 -16.29 4.42
CA ALA A 177 -9.26 -14.93 4.00
C ALA A 177 -10.65 -14.88 3.36
N ARG A 178 -11.44 -13.86 3.71
CA ARG A 178 -12.76 -13.65 3.12
C ARG A 178 -12.67 -12.67 1.93
N PRO A 179 -13.04 -13.07 0.70
CA PRO A 179 -13.05 -12.18 -0.46
C PRO A 179 -13.99 -10.97 -0.32
N ASP A 180 -15.08 -11.12 0.44
CA ASP A 180 -16.08 -10.08 0.70
C ASP A 180 -15.70 -9.12 1.84
N ALA A 181 -14.56 -9.35 2.52
CA ALA A 181 -14.12 -8.47 3.58
C ALA A 181 -13.79 -7.09 2.99
N LYS A 182 -14.47 -6.06 3.48
CA LYS A 182 -14.19 -4.67 3.07
C LYS A 182 -13.03 -4.06 3.85
N GLY A 183 -12.26 -3.18 3.21
CA GLY A 183 -11.36 -2.22 3.84
C GLY A 183 -11.72 -0.78 3.43
N ARG A 184 -11.12 0.22 4.06
CA ARG A 184 -11.39 1.63 3.78
C ARG A 184 -10.39 2.15 2.75
N PHE A 185 -10.81 2.34 1.51
CA PHE A 185 -9.95 2.79 0.43
C PHE A 185 -10.59 3.99 -0.25
N TYR A 186 -9.83 5.07 -0.44
CA TYR A 186 -10.32 6.29 -1.09
C TYR A 186 -11.55 6.94 -0.42
N GLY A 187 -11.84 6.59 0.84
CA GLY A 187 -13.02 7.05 1.58
C GLY A 187 -14.20 6.08 1.59
N ASP A 188 -14.14 5.00 0.79
CA ASP A 188 -15.21 4.02 0.64
C ASP A 188 -14.85 2.67 1.26
N ASP A 189 -15.88 1.86 1.56
CA ASP A 189 -15.71 0.47 1.98
C ASP A 189 -15.66 -0.45 0.73
N VAL A 190 -14.46 -0.92 0.39
CA VAL A 190 -14.14 -1.57 -0.90
C VAL A 190 -13.61 -2.99 -0.65
N THR A 191 -13.99 -3.95 -1.52
CA THR A 191 -13.49 -5.33 -1.48
C THR A 191 -12.20 -5.50 -2.29
N THR A 192 -11.52 -6.65 -2.17
CA THR A 192 -10.38 -6.96 -3.06
C THR A 192 -10.78 -7.00 -4.53
N GLU A 193 -11.97 -7.52 -4.87
CA GLU A 193 -12.42 -7.59 -6.26
C GLU A 193 -12.60 -6.19 -6.87
N ASP A 194 -13.20 -5.27 -6.13
CA ASP A 194 -13.39 -3.88 -6.55
C ASP A 194 -12.04 -3.18 -6.80
N LEU A 195 -11.05 -3.40 -5.92
CA LEU A 195 -9.70 -2.86 -6.07
C LEU A 195 -8.97 -3.43 -7.29
N VAL A 196 -9.06 -4.75 -7.52
CA VAL A 196 -8.43 -5.39 -8.69
C VAL A 196 -9.07 -4.88 -9.98
N THR A 197 -10.39 -4.73 -9.99
CA THR A 197 -11.15 -4.25 -11.16
C THR A 197 -10.74 -2.84 -11.58
N THR A 198 -10.39 -1.99 -10.61
CA THR A 198 -10.03 -0.58 -10.84
C THR A 198 -8.51 -0.34 -10.93
N SER A 199 -7.69 -1.37 -10.70
CA SER A 199 -6.24 -1.23 -10.63
C SER A 199 -5.56 -1.34 -12.00
N ALA A 200 -4.74 -0.34 -12.32
CA ALA A 200 -3.88 -0.39 -13.50
C ALA A 200 -2.72 -1.38 -13.35
N HIS A 201 -2.24 -1.66 -12.14
CA HIS A 201 -1.03 -2.44 -11.93
C HIS A 201 -1.21 -3.93 -12.29
N PRO A 202 -2.20 -4.69 -11.75
CA PRO A 202 -2.44 -6.06 -12.19
C PRO A 202 -2.87 -6.18 -13.65
N ALA A 203 -3.50 -5.15 -14.21
CA ALA A 203 -3.84 -5.10 -15.63
C ALA A 203 -2.58 -5.01 -16.50
N ALA A 204 -1.67 -4.10 -16.18
CA ALA A 204 -0.39 -3.95 -16.88
C ALA A 204 0.52 -5.19 -16.72
N ALA A 205 0.47 -5.85 -15.57
CA ALA A 205 1.16 -7.11 -15.33
C ALA A 205 0.52 -8.33 -16.01
N GLY A 206 -0.67 -8.19 -16.62
CA GLY A 206 -1.37 -9.27 -17.31
C GLY A 206 -2.00 -10.33 -16.39
N VAL A 207 -2.13 -10.07 -15.08
CA VAL A 207 -2.63 -11.05 -14.09
C VAL A 207 -3.99 -10.69 -13.48
N ALA A 208 -4.55 -9.52 -13.78
CA ALA A 208 -5.84 -9.07 -13.23
C ALA A 208 -6.96 -10.11 -13.40
N GLY A 209 -7.10 -10.69 -14.60
CA GLY A 209 -8.14 -11.70 -14.87
C GLY A 209 -8.00 -12.96 -14.01
N LEU A 210 -6.76 -13.43 -13.81
CA LEU A 210 -6.47 -14.61 -12.99
C LEU A 210 -6.75 -14.37 -11.50
N ILE A 211 -6.49 -13.15 -11.02
CA ILE A 211 -6.81 -12.75 -9.65
C ILE A 211 -8.33 -12.71 -9.47
N LEU A 212 -9.08 -12.10 -10.39
CA LEU A 212 -10.54 -12.03 -10.33
C LEU A 212 -11.18 -13.43 -10.35
N GLU A 213 -10.66 -14.33 -11.19
CA GLU A 213 -11.09 -15.74 -11.20
C GLU A 213 -10.87 -16.41 -9.84
N ALA A 214 -9.70 -16.23 -9.23
CA ALA A 214 -9.39 -16.76 -7.91
C ALA A 214 -10.35 -16.24 -6.82
N LEU A 215 -10.68 -14.95 -6.85
CA LEU A 215 -11.59 -14.33 -5.89
C LEU A 215 -13.03 -14.84 -6.04
N ARG A 216 -13.52 -14.92 -7.29
CA ARG A 216 -14.90 -15.33 -7.60
C ARG A 216 -15.15 -16.81 -7.35
N SER A 217 -14.17 -17.66 -7.63
CA SER A 217 -14.29 -19.11 -7.42
C SER A 217 -14.42 -19.48 -5.93
N ALA A 218 -14.05 -18.58 -5.02
CA ALA A 218 -14.18 -18.78 -3.58
C ALA A 218 -15.55 -18.39 -3.02
N ASN A 219 -16.35 -17.65 -3.79
CA ASN A 219 -17.70 -17.22 -3.42
C ASN A 219 -18.81 -18.07 -4.07
N ALA A 220 -18.43 -19.05 -4.91
CA ALA A 220 -19.32 -20.01 -5.56
C ALA A 220 -19.49 -21.27 -4.69
#